data_AF-A0AAE2CAJ1-F1
#
_entry.id   AF-A0AAE2CAJ1-F1
#
_cell.length_a   1.000
_cell.length_b   1.000
_cell.length_c   1.000
_cell.angle_alpha   90.00
_cell.angle_beta   90.00
_cell.angle_gamma   90.00
#
_symmetry.space_group_name_H-M   'P 1'
#
loop_
_entity.id
_entity.type
_entity.pdbx_description
1 polymer ?
#
loop_
_entity_poly.entity_id
_entity_poly.type
_entity_poly.pdbx_seq_one_letter_code
_entity_poly.pdbx_strand_id
1 'polypeptide(L)'
;MWIRHLDLLEVVKRSWSFPTVGVGMAKLSEKLRRLKHRLKDWNRLTFGDIFHNLQLAEPATLEAERLYDRMPTDFNLMHMNRCTTQLTHVLTIEEDFWRQKAACKWVLDGDRNTRFYHSMVQKKRARNFLSALTVNGQEITAEDLPGSGVAHFRQLLTSDNHQPTAPQTSIVPRFGASHMSSSCW
;
A
#
# COMPACT_ATOMS: atom_id res chain seq x y z
N MET A 1 -0.27 -11.04 -0.06
CA MET A 1 -1.52 -10.97 0.72
C MET A 1 -2.76 -11.03 -0.17
N TRP A 2 -3.27 -9.93 -0.75
CA TRP A 2 -4.58 -9.96 -1.45
C TRP A 2 -4.62 -10.89 -2.66
N ILE A 3 -3.61 -10.81 -3.54
CA ILE A 3 -3.55 -11.54 -4.82
C ILE A 3 -3.42 -13.06 -4.61
N ARG A 4 -2.98 -13.49 -3.41
CA ARG A 4 -2.86 -14.91 -3.04
C ARG A 4 -4.15 -15.46 -2.43
N HIS A 5 -5.11 -14.59 -2.08
CA HIS A 5 -6.38 -15.01 -1.49
C HIS A 5 -7.37 -15.39 -2.58
N LEU A 6 -7.92 -16.61 -2.48
CA LEU A 6 -8.80 -17.19 -3.49
C LEU A 6 -10.05 -16.32 -3.75
N ASP A 7 -10.60 -15.72 -2.70
CA ASP A 7 -11.84 -14.93 -2.79
C ASP A 7 -11.68 -13.53 -3.42
N LEU A 8 -10.44 -13.03 -3.61
CA LEU A 8 -10.24 -11.67 -4.12
C LEU A 8 -10.94 -11.47 -5.47
N LEU A 9 -10.77 -12.43 -6.39
CA LEU A 9 -11.34 -12.33 -7.73
C LEU A 9 -12.87 -12.35 -7.67
N GLU A 10 -13.45 -13.12 -6.76
CA GLU A 10 -14.90 -13.19 -6.60
C GLU A 10 -15.47 -11.88 -6.04
N VAL A 11 -14.80 -11.28 -5.05
CA VAL A 11 -15.17 -9.96 -4.51
C VAL A 11 -15.13 -8.90 -5.61
N VAL A 12 -14.10 -8.91 -6.45
CA VAL A 12 -13.97 -7.98 -7.59
C VAL A 12 -15.09 -8.21 -8.60
N LYS A 13 -15.29 -9.45 -9.07
CA LYS A 13 -16.34 -9.82 -10.03
C LYS A 13 -17.72 -9.40 -9.55
N ARG A 14 -18.06 -9.75 -8.31
CA ARG A 14 -19.33 -9.40 -7.68
C ARG A 14 -19.52 -7.90 -7.55
N SER A 15 -18.47 -7.15 -7.22
CA SER A 15 -18.54 -5.68 -7.19
C SER A 15 -18.78 -5.08 -8.58
N TRP A 16 -18.15 -5.66 -9.60
CA TRP A 16 -18.13 -5.13 -10.96
C TRP A 16 -19.43 -5.37 -11.74
N SER A 17 -20.14 -6.45 -11.40
CA SER A 17 -21.41 -6.85 -12.00
C SER A 17 -22.59 -5.97 -11.58
N PHE A 18 -22.53 -5.30 -10.41
CA PHE A 18 -23.60 -4.40 -9.99
C PHE A 18 -23.78 -3.25 -10.98
N PRO A 19 -25.03 -2.91 -11.35
CA PRO A 19 -25.30 -1.77 -12.21
C PRO A 19 -24.79 -0.48 -11.59
N THR A 20 -24.39 0.46 -12.45
CA THR A 20 -23.98 1.82 -12.08
C THR A 20 -24.64 2.80 -13.05
N VAL A 21 -25.15 3.89 -12.48
CA VAL A 21 -25.74 5.00 -13.23
C VAL A 21 -24.63 5.93 -13.70
N GLY A 22 -24.72 6.42 -14.94
CA GLY A 22 -23.75 7.33 -15.55
C GLY A 22 -23.26 6.87 -16.93
N VAL A 23 -22.57 7.76 -17.62
CA VAL A 23 -22.00 7.55 -18.97
C VAL A 23 -20.47 7.67 -18.95
N GLY A 24 -19.80 6.93 -19.83
CA GLY A 24 -18.35 6.99 -20.01
C GLY A 24 -17.55 6.88 -18.69
N MET A 25 -16.69 7.88 -18.44
CA MET A 25 -15.78 7.91 -17.30
C MET A 25 -16.48 8.07 -15.94
N ALA A 26 -17.67 8.69 -15.89
CA ALA A 26 -18.44 8.79 -14.65
C ALA A 26 -18.88 7.41 -14.15
N LYS A 27 -19.28 6.53 -15.08
CA LYS A 27 -19.66 5.14 -14.77
C LYS A 27 -18.47 4.32 -14.27
N LEU A 28 -17.30 4.51 -14.86
CA LEU A 28 -16.06 3.87 -14.43
C LEU A 28 -15.62 4.33 -13.04
N SER A 29 -15.64 5.65 -12.81
CA SER A 29 -15.30 6.26 -11.51
C SER A 29 -16.17 5.69 -10.39
N GLU A 30 -17.48 5.58 -10.61
CA GLU A 30 -18.40 5.02 -9.62
C GLU A 30 -18.14 3.54 -9.35
N LYS A 31 -17.87 2.74 -10.38
CA LYS A 31 -17.47 1.33 -10.20
C LYS A 31 -16.20 1.19 -9.37
N LEU A 32 -15.18 2.02 -9.65
CA LEU A 32 -13.92 2.02 -8.91
C LEU A 32 -14.11 2.48 -7.46
N ARG A 33 -14.91 3.51 -7.23
CA ARG A 33 -15.26 4.00 -5.88
C ARG A 33 -15.93 2.91 -5.06
N ARG A 34 -16.92 2.23 -5.63
CA ARG A 34 -17.61 1.11 -4.98
C ARG A 34 -16.67 -0.06 -4.71
N LEU A 35 -15.85 -0.43 -5.69
CA LEU A 35 -14.86 -1.50 -5.53
C LEU A 35 -13.88 -1.19 -4.41
N LYS A 36 -13.39 0.06 -4.32
CA LYS A 36 -12.52 0.51 -3.22
C LYS A 36 -13.15 0.26 -1.85
N HIS A 37 -14.43 0.61 -1.67
CA HIS A 37 -15.13 0.37 -0.40
C HIS A 37 -15.26 -1.12 -0.09
N ARG A 38 -15.71 -1.92 -1.06
CA ARG A 38 -15.85 -3.38 -0.88
C ARG A 38 -14.51 -4.06 -0.55
N LEU A 39 -13.42 -3.66 -1.20
CA LEU A 39 -12.09 -4.18 -0.90
C LEU A 39 -11.60 -3.76 0.48
N LYS A 40 -11.95 -2.55 0.94
CA LYS A 40 -11.62 -2.09 2.29
C LYS A 40 -12.34 -2.92 3.35
N ASP A 41 -13.63 -3.19 3.16
CA ASP A 41 -14.40 -4.03 4.08
C ASP A 41 -13.95 -5.49 4.05
N TRP A 42 -13.72 -6.05 2.86
CA TRP A 42 -13.20 -7.40 2.69
C TRP A 42 -11.83 -7.57 3.35
N ASN A 43 -10.92 -6.58 3.19
CA ASN A 43 -9.62 -6.61 3.85
C ASN A 43 -9.75 -6.66 5.38
N ARG A 44 -10.65 -5.84 5.95
CA ARG A 44 -10.91 -5.84 7.40
C ARG A 44 -11.50 -7.17 7.88
N LEU A 45 -12.41 -7.77 7.13
CA LEU A 45 -13.05 -9.03 7.51
C LEU A 45 -12.13 -10.24 7.36
N THR A 46 -11.27 -10.24 6.33
CA THR A 46 -10.43 -11.40 5.98
C THR A 46 -9.12 -11.41 6.74
N PHE A 47 -8.48 -10.25 6.88
CA PHE A 47 -7.15 -10.13 7.47
C PHE A 47 -7.13 -9.39 8.80
N GLY A 48 -8.26 -8.78 9.20
CA GLY A 48 -8.33 -7.99 10.42
C GLY A 48 -7.42 -6.76 10.38
N ASP A 49 -7.04 -6.31 11.57
CA ASP A 49 -5.94 -5.37 11.76
C ASP A 49 -4.65 -6.16 11.99
N ILE A 50 -3.83 -6.20 10.94
CA ILE A 50 -2.54 -6.92 10.93
C ILE A 50 -1.65 -6.44 12.08
N PHE A 51 -1.62 -5.13 12.33
CA PHE A 51 -0.73 -4.54 13.33
C PHE A 51 -1.24 -4.81 14.74
N HIS A 52 -2.56 -4.74 14.94
CA HIS A 52 -3.16 -5.15 16.21
C HIS A 52 -2.94 -6.64 16.49
N ASN A 53 -3.11 -7.50 15.49
CA ASN A 53 -2.87 -8.94 15.61
C ASN A 53 -1.40 -9.23 15.97
N LEU A 54 -0.45 -8.45 15.43
CA LEU A 54 0.96 -8.58 15.77
C LEU A 54 1.23 -8.17 17.23
N GLN A 55 0.66 -7.03 17.66
CA GLN A 55 0.74 -6.54 19.04
C GLN A 55 0.18 -7.53 20.07
N LEU A 56 -0.77 -8.39 19.68
CA LEU A 56 -1.31 -9.44 20.54
C LEU A 56 -0.49 -10.74 20.46
N ALA A 57 -0.03 -11.13 19.27
CA ALA A 57 0.65 -12.40 19.05
C ALA A 57 2.06 -12.45 19.64
N GLU A 58 2.81 -11.33 19.61
CA GLU A 58 4.15 -11.24 20.21
C GLU A 58 4.16 -11.52 21.72
N PRO A 59 3.40 -10.78 22.56
CA PRO A 59 3.41 -11.02 24.01
C PRO A 59 2.83 -12.39 24.36
N ALA A 60 1.82 -12.88 23.63
CA ALA A 60 1.26 -14.21 23.86
C ALA A 60 2.29 -15.33 23.60
N THR A 61 3.13 -15.19 22.58
CA THR A 61 4.21 -16.15 22.29
C THR A 61 5.28 -16.12 23.37
N LEU A 62 5.69 -14.91 23.79
CA LEU A 62 6.67 -14.74 24.87
C LEU A 62 6.16 -15.31 26.21
N GLU A 63 4.88 -15.12 26.52
CA GLU A 63 4.27 -15.67 27.72
C GLU A 63 4.19 -17.20 27.67
N ALA A 64 3.86 -17.77 26.51
CA ALA A 64 3.81 -19.22 26.31
C ALA A 64 5.21 -19.86 26.45
N GLU A 65 6.26 -19.21 25.92
CA GLU A 65 7.65 -19.64 26.08
C GLU A 65 8.07 -19.63 27.55
N ARG A 66 7.82 -18.52 28.26
CA ARG A 66 8.08 -18.42 29.72
C ARG A 66 7.30 -19.43 30.56
N LEU A 67 6.11 -19.83 30.12
CA LEU A 67 5.33 -20.85 30.81
C LEU A 67 5.96 -22.22 30.61
N TYR A 68 6.40 -22.54 29.40
CA TYR A 68 7.09 -23.78 29.09
C TYR A 68 8.43 -23.89 29.85
N ASP A 69 9.22 -22.82 29.90
CA ASP A 69 10.49 -22.77 30.65
C ASP A 69 10.30 -23.08 32.14
N ARG A 70 9.21 -22.57 32.72
CA ARG A 70 8.87 -22.82 34.13
C ARG A 70 8.28 -24.21 34.35
N MET A 71 7.53 -24.72 33.38
CA MET A 71 6.78 -25.96 33.47
C MET A 71 6.80 -26.71 32.13
N PRO A 72 7.81 -27.56 31.90
CA PRO A 72 7.97 -28.29 30.64
C PRO A 72 7.02 -29.48 30.55
N THR A 73 5.75 -29.21 30.23
CA THR A 73 4.73 -30.24 29.97
C THR A 73 4.38 -30.28 28.49
N ASP A 74 3.91 -31.43 28.01
CA ASP A 74 3.44 -31.58 26.62
C ASP A 74 2.33 -30.58 26.27
N PHE A 75 1.46 -30.27 27.24
CA PHE A 75 0.42 -29.26 27.08
C PHE A 75 1.01 -27.87 26.84
N ASN A 76 2.00 -27.45 27.65
CA ASN A 76 2.65 -26.15 27.51
C ASN A 76 3.49 -26.07 26.23
N LEU A 77 4.14 -27.17 25.83
CA LEU A 77 4.84 -27.26 24.55
C LEU A 77 3.88 -27.06 23.37
N MET A 78 2.73 -27.72 23.39
CA MET A 78 1.71 -27.57 22.35
C MET A 78 1.14 -26.14 22.32
N HIS A 79 0.91 -25.53 23.48
CA HIS A 79 0.47 -24.13 23.59
C HIS A 79 1.50 -23.16 22.99
N MET A 80 2.78 -23.30 23.36
CA MET A 80 3.88 -22.52 22.81
C MET A 80 3.95 -22.66 21.28
N ASN A 81 3.95 -23.88 20.76
CA ASN A 81 3.99 -24.13 19.32
C ASN A 81 2.82 -23.47 18.58
N ARG A 82 1.61 -23.48 19.18
CA ARG A 82 0.44 -22.80 18.62
C ARG A 82 0.63 -21.29 18.56
N CYS A 83 1.09 -20.66 19.64
CA CYS A 83 1.38 -19.22 19.67
C CYS A 83 2.46 -18.85 18.65
N THR A 84 3.57 -19.59 18.60
CA THR A 84 4.66 -19.39 17.64
C THR A 84 4.19 -19.51 16.19
N THR A 85 3.33 -20.50 15.89
CA THR A 85 2.73 -20.66 14.56
C THR A 85 1.84 -19.46 14.20
N GLN A 86 1.04 -18.99 15.16
CA GLN A 86 0.19 -17.82 14.95
C GLN A 86 1.01 -16.54 14.73
N LEU A 87 2.07 -16.32 15.51
CA LEU A 87 2.98 -15.19 15.32
C LEU A 87 3.66 -15.24 13.94
N THR A 88 4.17 -16.41 13.56
CA THR A 88 4.77 -16.64 12.24
C THR A 88 3.80 -16.29 11.11
N HIS A 89 2.53 -16.70 11.24
CA HIS A 89 1.49 -16.41 10.27
C HIS A 89 1.23 -14.90 10.14
N VAL A 90 1.07 -14.19 11.26
CA VAL A 90 0.84 -12.74 11.26
C VAL A 90 2.03 -11.98 10.67
N LEU A 91 3.26 -12.38 11.00
CA LEU A 91 4.48 -11.80 10.43
C LEU A 91 4.56 -11.99 8.90
N THR A 92 4.20 -13.17 8.39
CA THR A 92 4.14 -13.41 6.94
C THR A 92 3.10 -12.52 6.27
N ILE A 93 1.93 -12.32 6.89
CA ILE A 93 0.90 -11.41 6.38
C ILE A 93 1.42 -9.97 6.34
N GLU A 94 2.10 -9.53 7.40
CA GLU A 94 2.67 -8.18 7.50
C GLU A 94 3.73 -7.93 6.42
N GLU A 95 4.63 -8.89 6.22
CA GLU A 95 5.66 -8.81 5.20
C GLU A 95 5.05 -8.69 3.80
N ASP A 96 4.07 -9.54 3.49
CA ASP A 96 3.35 -9.50 2.23
C ASP A 96 2.61 -8.16 2.02
N PHE A 97 2.04 -7.59 3.08
CA PHE A 97 1.39 -6.28 3.06
C PHE A 97 2.38 -5.19 2.67
N TRP A 98 3.54 -5.15 3.32
CA TRP A 98 4.56 -4.14 3.05
C TRP A 98 5.19 -4.30 1.67
N ARG A 99 5.41 -5.54 1.23
CA ARG A 99 5.88 -5.87 -0.12
C ARG A 99 4.92 -5.34 -1.19
N GLN A 100 3.62 -5.59 -1.03
CA GLN A 100 2.59 -5.09 -1.93
C GLN A 100 2.54 -3.56 -1.95
N LYS A 101 2.61 -2.92 -0.78
CA LYS A 101 2.54 -1.46 -0.64
C LYS A 101 3.76 -0.75 -1.23
N ALA A 102 4.94 -1.35 -1.10
CA ALA A 102 6.17 -0.87 -1.72
C ALA A 102 6.13 -1.01 -3.26
N ALA A 103 5.26 -1.88 -3.81
CA ALA A 103 5.24 -2.26 -5.23
C ALA A 103 6.59 -2.83 -5.71
N CYS A 104 7.28 -3.57 -4.83
CA CYS A 104 8.58 -4.15 -5.11
C CYS A 104 8.42 -5.49 -5.86
N LYS A 105 8.99 -5.60 -7.07
CA LYS A 105 8.96 -6.82 -7.89
C LYS A 105 10.08 -7.81 -7.55
N TRP A 106 11.20 -7.32 -7.01
CA TRP A 106 12.40 -8.10 -6.76
C TRP A 106 12.75 -8.00 -5.28
N VAL A 107 12.86 -9.15 -4.63
CA VAL A 107 13.37 -9.31 -3.27
C VAL A 107 14.34 -10.47 -3.33
N LEU A 108 15.57 -10.23 -2.90
CA LEU A 108 16.52 -11.28 -2.57
C LEU A 108 16.04 -11.88 -1.24
N ASP A 109 15.66 -13.16 -1.26
CA ASP A 109 15.18 -13.89 -0.11
C ASP A 109 16.20 -13.83 1.04
N GLY A 110 15.79 -13.25 2.17
CA GLY A 110 16.56 -13.05 3.39
C GLY A 110 15.62 -12.74 4.55
N ASP A 111 16.16 -12.40 5.73
CA ASP A 111 15.36 -12.12 6.94
C ASP A 111 14.21 -11.13 6.66
N ARG A 112 13.04 -11.36 7.26
CA ARG A 112 11.75 -10.74 6.88
C ARG A 112 11.91 -9.23 6.73
N ASN A 113 12.09 -8.77 5.49
CA ASN A 113 12.67 -7.46 5.13
C ASN A 113 11.72 -6.26 5.35
N THR A 114 10.91 -6.26 6.42
CA THR A 114 9.93 -5.22 6.73
C THR A 114 10.56 -3.83 6.78
N ARG A 115 11.72 -3.66 7.44
CA ARG A 115 12.45 -2.37 7.51
C ARG A 115 12.80 -1.81 6.13
N PHE A 116 13.22 -2.67 5.20
CA PHE A 116 13.50 -2.29 3.81
C PHE A 116 12.23 -1.79 3.12
N TYR A 117 11.13 -2.55 3.21
CA TYR A 117 9.86 -2.14 2.61
C TYR A 117 9.30 -0.86 3.23
N HIS A 118 9.37 -0.71 4.55
CA HIS A 118 8.99 0.51 5.26
C HIS A 118 9.74 1.71 4.71
N SER A 119 11.07 1.61 4.56
CA SER A 119 11.90 2.66 4.00
C SER A 119 11.50 3.00 2.57
N MET A 120 11.18 1.99 1.75
CA MET A 120 10.73 2.19 0.38
C MET A 120 9.34 2.83 0.29
N VAL A 121 8.40 2.42 1.16
CA VAL A 121 7.08 3.05 1.26
C VAL A 121 7.21 4.50 1.70
N GLN A 122 8.07 4.81 2.68
CA GLN A 122 8.33 6.18 3.10
C GLN A 122 8.92 7.04 1.97
N LYS A 123 9.94 6.54 1.25
CA LYS A 123 10.49 7.23 0.07
C LYS A 123 9.43 7.49 -1.01
N LYS A 124 8.59 6.49 -1.30
CA LYS A 124 7.49 6.62 -2.26
C LYS A 124 6.44 7.63 -1.81
N ARG A 125 6.10 7.65 -0.52
CA ARG A 125 5.20 8.66 0.07
C ARG A 125 5.78 10.05 -0.05
N ALA A 126 7.05 10.25 0.32
CA ALA A 126 7.72 11.54 0.21
C ALA A 126 7.78 12.02 -1.25
N ARG A 127 8.14 11.14 -2.19
CA ARG A 127 8.15 11.47 -3.63
C ARG A 127 6.77 11.85 -4.17
N ASN A 128 5.71 11.19 -3.70
CA ASN A 128 4.36 11.40 -4.17
C ASN A 128 3.61 12.49 -3.38
N PHE A 129 4.23 13.07 -2.36
CA PHE A 129 3.65 14.14 -1.57
C PHE A 129 3.82 15.46 -2.33
N LEU A 130 2.71 16.03 -2.78
CA LEU A 130 2.66 17.36 -3.38
C LEU A 130 2.25 18.37 -2.30
N SER A 131 3.22 19.14 -1.82
CA SER A 131 3.00 20.14 -0.75
C SER A 131 2.39 21.44 -1.27
N ALA A 132 2.84 21.89 -2.45
CA ALA A 132 2.34 23.09 -3.11
C ALA A 132 2.63 23.00 -4.63
N LEU A 133 1.88 23.78 -5.41
CA LEU A 133 2.07 23.88 -6.85
C LEU A 133 1.99 25.34 -7.29
N THR A 134 2.99 25.81 -8.02
CA THR A 134 3.01 27.19 -8.53
C THR A 134 2.37 27.26 -9.91
N VAL A 135 1.27 28.00 -10.04
CA VAL A 135 0.62 28.28 -11.33
C VAL A 135 0.70 29.78 -11.59
N ASN A 136 1.32 30.19 -12.71
CA ASN A 136 1.44 31.60 -13.11
C ASN A 136 2.03 32.53 -12.03
N GLY A 137 2.97 32.02 -11.21
CA GLY A 137 3.60 32.77 -10.13
C GLY A 137 2.81 32.82 -8.81
N GLN A 138 1.62 32.22 -8.75
CA GLN A 138 0.88 32.02 -7.49
C GLN A 138 1.08 30.61 -6.96
N GLU A 139 1.37 30.51 -5.67
CA GLU A 139 1.50 29.24 -4.95
C GLU A 139 0.13 28.74 -4.52
N ILE A 140 -0.23 27.54 -4.97
CA ILE A 140 -1.45 26.82 -4.58
C ILE A 140 -1.05 25.81 -3.52
N THR A 141 -1.60 25.94 -2.32
CA THR A 141 -1.34 25.06 -1.19
C THR A 141 -2.10 23.74 -1.32
N ALA A 142 -1.77 22.77 -0.46
CA ALA A 142 -2.36 21.43 -0.48
C ALA A 142 -3.91 21.39 -0.37
N GLU A 143 -4.53 22.42 0.23
CA GLU A 143 -5.99 22.50 0.41
C GLU A 143 -6.72 22.81 -0.90
N ASP A 144 -6.17 23.73 -1.70
CA ASP A 144 -6.76 24.16 -2.97
C ASP A 144 -6.31 23.33 -4.18
N LEU A 145 -5.26 22.51 -4.00
CA LEU A 145 -4.64 21.70 -5.03
C LEU A 145 -5.62 20.75 -5.77
N PRO A 146 -6.56 20.05 -5.10
CA PRO A 146 -7.50 19.17 -5.79
C PRO A 146 -8.46 19.96 -6.71
N GLY A 147 -8.97 21.09 -6.23
CA GLY A 147 -9.89 21.94 -6.98
C GLY A 147 -9.20 22.56 -8.20
N SER A 148 -8.01 23.12 -8.01
CA SER A 148 -7.18 23.68 -9.08
C SER A 148 -6.79 22.64 -10.13
N GLY A 149 -6.36 21.45 -9.70
CA GLY A 149 -6.02 20.36 -10.62
C GLY A 149 -7.21 19.93 -11.49
N VAL A 150 -8.40 19.80 -10.91
CA VAL A 150 -9.62 19.49 -11.66
C VAL A 150 -9.95 20.59 -12.66
N ALA A 151 -9.84 21.86 -12.26
CA ALA A 151 -10.10 23.00 -13.14
C ALA A 151 -9.13 23.04 -14.34
N HIS A 152 -7.83 22.87 -14.07
CA HIS A 152 -6.79 22.83 -15.09
C HIS A 152 -7.02 21.72 -16.12
N PHE A 153 -7.22 20.47 -15.67
CA PHE A 153 -7.43 19.36 -16.59
C PHE A 153 -8.79 19.42 -17.29
N ARG A 154 -9.83 19.97 -16.65
CA ARG A 154 -11.10 20.23 -17.33
C ARG A 154 -10.87 21.18 -18.49
N GLN A 155 -10.23 22.33 -18.24
CA GLN A 155 -9.90 23.29 -19.29
C GLN A 155 -9.06 22.67 -20.40
N LEU A 156 -7.99 21.93 -20.06
CA LEU A 156 -7.10 21.27 -21.02
C LEU A 156 -7.83 20.25 -21.92
N LEU A 157 -8.76 19.49 -21.34
CA LEU A 157 -9.44 18.40 -22.04
C LEU A 157 -10.73 18.84 -22.77
N THR A 158 -11.23 20.05 -22.51
CA THR A 158 -12.42 20.60 -23.18
C THR A 158 -12.14 21.80 -24.08
N SER A 159 -10.88 22.25 -24.21
CA SER A 159 -10.55 23.35 -25.13
C SER A 159 -10.36 22.82 -26.56
N ASP A 160 -11.02 23.45 -27.53
CA ASP A 160 -10.96 23.10 -28.96
C ASP A 160 -9.58 23.33 -29.61
N ASN A 161 -8.63 23.89 -28.87
CA ASN A 161 -7.32 24.24 -29.38
C ASN A 161 -6.32 23.09 -29.14
N HIS A 162 -6.47 21.99 -29.88
CA HIS A 162 -5.47 20.93 -29.96
C HIS A 162 -4.26 21.40 -30.79
N GLN A 163 -3.44 22.28 -30.22
CA GLN A 163 -2.01 22.20 -30.51
C GLN A 163 -1.45 21.11 -29.59
N PRO A 164 -0.92 19.99 -30.13
CA PRO A 164 -0.23 19.00 -29.33
C PRO A 164 1.00 19.66 -28.72
N THR A 165 0.84 20.23 -27.54
CA THR A 165 1.96 20.63 -26.71
C THR A 165 2.58 19.32 -26.25
N ALA A 166 3.75 19.00 -26.80
CA ALA A 166 4.55 17.88 -26.33
C ALA A 166 4.59 17.93 -24.80
N PRO A 167 4.41 16.78 -24.10
CA PRO A 167 4.50 16.77 -22.65
C PRO A 167 5.85 17.39 -22.28
N GLN A 168 5.83 18.53 -21.59
CA GLN A 168 7.07 19.11 -21.09
C GLN A 168 7.65 18.14 -20.07
N THR A 169 8.61 17.34 -20.53
CA THR A 169 9.42 16.44 -19.70
C THR A 169 10.37 17.19 -18.77
N SER A 170 10.24 18.51 -18.63
CA SER A 170 11.00 19.33 -17.68
C SER A 170 10.60 19.06 -16.23
N ILE A 171 9.43 18.44 -15.97
CA ILE A 171 9.08 17.84 -14.67
C ILE A 171 9.58 16.39 -14.62
N VAL A 172 10.82 16.16 -15.06
CA VAL A 172 11.60 15.02 -14.57
C VAL A 172 12.37 15.57 -13.37
N PRO A 173 12.14 15.08 -12.14
CA PRO A 173 12.97 15.44 -11.01
C PRO A 173 14.42 15.16 -11.41
N ARG A 174 15.25 16.22 -11.47
CA ARG A 174 16.69 16.07 -11.68
C ARG A 174 17.20 15.21 -10.53
N PHE A 175 17.53 13.95 -10.83
CA PHE A 175 18.27 13.10 -9.91
C PHE A 175 19.66 13.71 -9.76
N GLY A 176 19.93 14.30 -8.59
CA GLY A 176 21.29 14.61 -8.20
C GLY A 176 22.05 13.30 -8.07
N ALA A 177 22.87 12.98 -9.07
CA ALA A 177 23.90 11.97 -8.96
C ALA A 177 24.98 12.51 -8.01
N SER A 178 24.78 12.35 -6.70
CA SER A 178 25.86 12.48 -5.74
C SER A 178 26.62 11.14 -5.72
N HIS A 179 27.74 11.14 -6.43
CA HIS A 179 28.94 10.30 -6.24
C HIS A 179 28.75 9.03 -5.40
N MET A 180 28.44 7.90 -6.06
CA MET A 180 28.98 6.61 -5.60
C MET A 180 30.42 6.54 -6.12
N SER A 181 31.37 6.91 -5.26
CA SER A 181 32.77 6.58 -5.46
C SER A 181 32.91 5.06 -5.48
N SER A 182 33.46 4.56 -6.58
CA SER A 182 33.97 3.21 -6.72
C SER A 182 34.98 2.92 -5.62
N SER A 183 34.70 1.97 -4.73
CA SER A 183 35.69 1.14 -4.02
C SER A 183 34.98 0.16 -3.09
N CYS A 184 35.08 -1.12 -3.43
CA CYS A 184 35.40 -2.25 -2.56
C CYS A 184 34.59 -3.50 -2.93
N TRP A 185 35.38 -4.53 -3.22
CA TRP A 185 35.05 -5.94 -3.22
C TRP A 185 34.40 -6.38 -1.90
#